data_AF-A0A7Y7EDQ6-F1
#
_entry.id   AF-A0A7Y7EDQ6-F1
#
_cell.length_a   1.000
_cell.length_b   1.000
_cell.length_c   1.000
_cell.angle_alpha   90.00
_cell.angle_beta   90.00
_cell.angle_gamma   90.00
#
_symmetry.space_group_name_H-M   'P 1'
#
loop_
_entity.id
_entity.type
_entity.pdbx_description
1 polymer ?
#
loop_
_entity_poly.entity_id
_entity_poly.type
_entity_poly.pdbx_seq_one_letter_code
_entity_poly.pdbx_strand_id
1 'polypeptide(L)'
;MDLLLPDTGLFILQTLAFVLLLVFLGKFAWKPILNGLKEREQTIENALLSAEQAKNEMQALQADNEKLLAEARAERDSILKEAMDVANSIKEEAKEETGKIAAKILEDAKVDSENLKKAALAEVRTQVAALALEITEKVIRKQLGEKNAQEALVDEYVKDLNLN
;
A
#
# COMPACT_ATOMS: atom_id res chain seq x y z
N MET A 1 86.53 50.41 65.69
CA MET A 1 85.91 50.01 64.40
C MET A 1 85.37 48.59 64.55
N ASP A 2 84.50 48.34 65.54
CA ASP A 2 83.89 47.02 65.83
C ASP A 2 82.50 46.89 65.19
N LEU A 3 82.28 47.53 64.05
CA LEU A 3 80.97 47.66 63.41
C LEU A 3 80.96 47.18 61.96
N LEU A 4 81.78 46.16 61.64
CA LEU A 4 81.92 45.63 60.28
C LEU A 4 81.89 44.09 60.19
N LEU A 5 81.69 43.39 61.31
CA LEU A 5 81.33 41.98 61.29
C LEU A 5 79.88 41.88 61.77
N PRO A 6 78.95 41.30 60.98
CA PRO A 6 77.64 40.99 61.52
C PRO A 6 77.86 40.15 62.78
N ASP A 7 77.15 40.47 63.86
CA ASP A 7 77.17 39.66 65.07
C ASP A 7 76.95 38.20 64.67
N THR A 8 78.00 37.38 64.84
CA THR A 8 78.03 36.00 64.33
C THR A 8 76.87 35.19 64.91
N GLY A 9 76.35 35.57 66.08
CA GLY A 9 75.15 34.99 66.66
C GLY A 9 73.87 35.25 65.83
N LEU A 10 73.69 36.47 65.33
CA LEU A 10 72.52 36.84 64.50
C LEU A 10 72.53 36.11 63.16
N PHE A 11 73.68 35.98 62.51
CA PHE A 11 73.82 35.25 61.24
C PHE A 11 73.51 33.75 61.40
N ILE A 12 74.00 33.12 62.47
CA ILE A 12 73.72 31.71 62.78
C ILE A 12 72.23 31.50 63.06
N LEU A 13 71.61 32.38 63.86
CA LEU A 13 70.19 32.29 64.18
C LEU A 13 69.31 32.49 62.94
N GLN A 14 69.63 33.45 62.08
CA GLN A 14 68.91 33.70 60.84
C GLN A 14 69.05 32.53 59.85
N THR A 15 70.25 31.94 59.76
CA THR A 15 70.48 30.74 58.93
C THR A 15 69.69 29.55 59.46
N LEU A 16 69.68 29.33 60.78
CA LEU A 16 68.90 28.27 61.41
C LEU A 16 67.40 28.47 61.16
N ALA A 17 66.90 29.70 61.31
CA ALA A 17 65.50 30.04 61.03
C ALA A 17 65.14 29.84 59.55
N PHE A 18 66.02 30.19 58.62
CA PHE A 18 65.83 29.96 57.19
C PHE A 18 65.79 28.47 56.84
N VAL A 19 66.68 27.66 57.42
CA VAL A 19 66.68 26.20 57.24
C VAL A 19 65.41 25.58 57.83
N LEU A 20 64.98 26.01 59.03
CA LEU A 20 63.72 25.59 59.62
C LEU A 20 62.52 25.93 58.73
N LEU A 21 62.50 27.14 58.16
CA LEU A 21 61.47 27.57 57.22
C LEU A 21 61.48 26.72 55.94
N LEU A 22 62.66 26.43 55.37
CA LEU A 22 62.77 25.57 54.19
C LEU A 22 62.27 24.15 54.46
N VAL A 23 62.57 23.58 55.63
CA VAL A 23 62.07 22.26 56.02
C VAL A 23 60.54 22.28 56.19
N PHE A 24 60.00 23.33 56.81
CA PHE A 24 58.55 23.52 56.92
C PHE A 24 57.89 23.68 55.55
N LEU A 25 58.41 24.53 54.67
CA LEU A 25 57.88 24.72 53.31
C LEU A 25 57.98 23.45 52.48
N GLY A 26 59.13 22.77 52.51
CA GLY A 26 59.36 21.52 51.78
C GLY A 26 58.41 20.41 52.21
N LYS A 27 58.10 20.32 53.51
CA LYS A 27 57.17 19.30 54.03
C LYS A 27 55.70 19.68 53.82
N PHE A 28 55.32 20.95 53.99
CA PHE A 28 53.91 21.37 53.99
C PHE A 28 53.42 21.93 52.65
N ALA A 29 54.24 22.67 51.89
CA ALA A 29 53.80 23.32 50.65
C ALA A 29 53.97 22.41 49.41
N TRP A 30 54.94 21.50 49.41
CA TRP A 30 55.22 20.66 48.23
C TRP A 30 54.10 19.66 47.92
N LYS A 31 53.50 19.07 48.97
CA LYS A 31 52.40 18.11 48.85
C LYS A 31 51.13 18.70 48.21
N PRO A 32 50.57 19.85 48.66
CA PRO A 32 49.39 20.44 48.03
C PRO A 32 49.65 20.93 46.60
N ILE A 33 50.85 21.44 46.29
CA ILE A 33 51.19 21.88 44.92
C ILE A 33 51.20 20.70 43.95
N LEU A 34 51.88 19.60 44.29
CA LEU A 34 51.89 18.40 43.45
C LEU A 34 50.50 17.77 43.32
N ASN A 35 49.71 17.78 44.40
CA ASN A 35 48.34 17.27 44.35
C ASN A 35 47.48 18.09 43.39
N GLY A 36 47.54 19.42 43.45
CA GLY A 36 46.79 20.29 42.54
C GLY A 36 47.23 20.14 41.07
N LEU A 37 48.51 19.87 40.82
CA LEU A 37 49.00 19.60 39.47
C LEU A 37 48.49 18.24 38.95
N LYS A 38 48.55 17.19 39.77
CA LYS A 38 48.02 15.86 39.43
C LYS A 38 46.51 15.88 39.20
N GLU A 39 45.77 16.61 40.01
CA GLU A 39 44.32 16.76 39.85
C GLU A 39 43.98 17.44 38.52
N ARG A 40 44.73 18.49 38.14
CA ARG A 40 44.60 19.13 36.82
C ARG A 40 44.94 18.18 35.69
N GLU A 41 46.04 17.44 35.80
CA GLU A 41 46.46 16.45 34.81
C GLU A 41 45.37 15.39 34.60
N GLN A 42 44.87 14.79 35.68
CA GLN A 42 43.78 13.81 35.64
C GLN A 42 42.49 14.39 35.08
N THR A 43 42.14 15.63 35.42
CA THR A 43 40.93 16.27 34.89
C THR A 43 41.03 16.47 33.38
N ILE A 44 42.19 16.91 32.88
CA ILE A 44 42.44 17.11 31.45
C ILE A 44 42.43 15.77 30.72
N GLU A 45 43.09 14.76 31.25
CA GLU A 45 43.11 13.41 30.68
C GLU A 45 41.69 12.84 30.58
N ASN A 46 40.91 12.91 31.67
CA ASN A 46 39.52 12.44 31.68
C ASN A 46 38.64 13.23 30.69
N ALA A 47 38.82 14.55 30.59
CA ALA A 47 38.08 15.37 29.64
C ALA A 47 38.41 15.02 28.19
N LEU A 48 39.69 14.76 27.88
CA LEU A 48 40.13 14.33 26.55
C LEU A 48 39.59 12.94 26.20
N LEU A 49 39.68 11.98 27.11
CA LEU A 49 39.13 10.63 26.92
C LEU A 49 37.62 10.68 26.71
N SER A 50 36.90 11.48 27.50
CA SER A 50 35.45 11.64 27.34
C SER A 50 35.08 12.28 26.01
N ALA A 51 35.86 13.28 25.55
CA ALA A 51 35.65 13.90 24.25
C ALA A 51 35.91 12.94 23.08
N GLU A 52 36.94 12.10 23.19
CA GLU A 52 37.24 11.07 22.19
C GLU A 52 36.16 9.99 22.15
N GLN A 53 35.69 9.52 23.31
CA GLN A 53 34.57 8.59 23.41
C GLN A 53 33.30 9.17 22.79
N ALA A 54 32.93 10.41 23.15
CA ALA A 54 31.76 11.07 22.59
C ALA A 54 31.85 11.24 21.06
N LYS A 55 33.05 11.52 20.53
CA LYS A 55 33.27 11.60 19.08
C LYS A 55 33.10 10.24 18.40
N ASN A 56 33.65 9.18 18.99
CA ASN A 56 33.52 7.83 18.45
C ASN A 56 32.07 7.34 18.50
N GLU A 57 31.35 7.60 19.60
CA GLU A 57 29.92 7.31 19.73
C GLU A 57 29.09 8.07 18.71
N MET A 58 29.38 9.36 18.49
CA MET A 58 28.72 10.16 17.47
C MET A 58 28.93 9.60 16.06
N GLN A 59 30.17 9.20 15.74
CA GLN A 59 30.47 8.57 14.45
C GLN A 59 29.76 7.23 14.28
N ALA A 60 29.71 6.40 15.32
CA ALA A 60 28.95 5.14 15.30
C ALA A 60 27.46 5.39 15.11
N LEU A 61 26.88 6.33 15.86
CA LEU A 61 25.47 6.72 15.75
C LEU A 61 25.13 7.24 14.34
N GLN A 62 26.04 8.00 13.73
CA GLN A 62 25.86 8.51 12.37
C GLN A 62 25.87 7.37 11.35
N ALA A 63 26.83 6.44 11.46
CA ALA A 63 26.89 5.26 10.60
C ALA A 63 25.64 4.38 10.74
N ASP A 64 25.16 4.16 11.97
CA ASP A 64 23.93 3.41 12.23
C ASP A 64 22.70 4.10 11.66
N ASN A 65 22.61 5.44 11.77
CA ASN A 65 21.52 6.19 11.15
C ASN A 65 21.55 6.10 9.61
N GLU A 66 22.73 6.23 9.00
CA GLU A 66 22.88 6.09 7.55
C GLU A 66 22.48 4.69 7.09
N LYS A 67 22.86 3.65 7.84
CA LYS A 67 22.45 2.27 7.58
C LYS A 67 20.93 2.10 7.72
N LEU A 68 20.34 2.59 8.81
CA LEU A 68 18.89 2.52 9.03
C LEU A 68 18.11 3.25 7.94
N LEU A 69 18.59 4.41 7.49
CA LEU A 69 17.99 5.15 6.38
C LEU A 69 18.08 4.39 5.05
N ALA A 70 19.19 3.68 4.81
CA ALA A 70 19.34 2.85 3.62
C ALA A 70 18.39 1.64 3.66
N GLU A 71 18.28 0.97 4.82
CA GLU A 71 17.35 -0.15 5.03
C GLU A 71 15.89 0.30 4.87
N ALA A 72 15.50 1.42 5.48
CA ALA A 72 14.16 1.96 5.36
C ALA A 72 13.80 2.35 3.91
N ARG A 73 14.76 2.85 3.12
CA ARG A 73 14.57 3.13 1.70
C ARG A 73 14.40 1.84 0.89
N ALA A 74 15.22 0.83 1.16
CA ALA A 74 15.11 -0.47 0.49
C ALA A 74 13.77 -1.16 0.80
N GLU A 75 13.33 -1.12 2.06
CA GLU A 75 12.04 -1.66 2.48
C GLU A 75 10.87 -0.90 1.82
N ARG A 76 10.92 0.44 1.82
CA ARG A 76 9.94 1.27 1.11
C ARG A 76 9.84 0.88 -0.37
N ASP A 77 10.97 0.73 -1.04
CA ASP A 77 11.00 0.38 -2.47
C ASP A 77 10.45 -1.02 -2.72
N SER A 78 10.73 -1.96 -1.81
CA SER A 78 10.13 -3.30 -1.84
C SER A 78 8.61 -3.25 -1.68
N ILE A 79 8.11 -2.52 -0.68
CA ILE A 79 6.66 -2.36 -0.44
C ILE A 79 5.99 -1.71 -1.64
N LEU A 80 6.60 -0.67 -2.23
CA LEU A 80 6.03 0.01 -3.39
C LEU A 80 5.97 -0.90 -4.60
N LYS A 81 7.01 -1.72 -4.82
CA LYS A 81 7.04 -2.69 -5.90
C LYS A 81 5.97 -3.76 -5.71
N GLU A 82 5.85 -4.34 -4.52
CA GLU A 82 4.83 -5.33 -4.21
C GLU A 82 3.42 -4.75 -4.38
N ALA A 83 3.18 -3.52 -3.93
CA ALA A 83 1.91 -2.83 -4.12
C ALA A 83 1.59 -2.60 -5.61
N MET A 84 2.58 -2.27 -6.44
CA MET A 84 2.40 -2.15 -7.89
C MET A 84 2.09 -3.49 -8.54
N ASP A 85 2.77 -4.56 -8.15
CA ASP A 85 2.55 -5.91 -8.68
C ASP A 85 1.14 -6.40 -8.30
N VAL A 86 0.71 -6.22 -7.06
CA VAL A 86 -0.65 -6.54 -6.60
C VAL A 86 -1.69 -5.71 -7.34
N ALA A 87 -1.47 -4.40 -7.51
CA ALA A 87 -2.40 -3.54 -8.25
C ALA A 87 -2.55 -3.97 -9.71
N ASN A 88 -1.45 -4.41 -10.35
CA ASN A 88 -1.49 -4.94 -11.71
C ASN A 88 -2.24 -6.27 -11.76
N SER A 89 -2.00 -7.19 -10.81
CA SER A 89 -2.73 -8.47 -10.72
C SER A 89 -4.23 -8.24 -10.59
N ILE A 90 -4.66 -7.37 -9.66
CA ILE A 90 -6.07 -7.03 -9.46
C ILE A 90 -6.69 -6.47 -10.75
N LYS A 91 -5.96 -5.62 -11.48
CA LYS A 91 -6.44 -5.03 -12.73
C LYS A 91 -6.57 -6.07 -13.84
N GLU A 92 -5.67 -7.06 -13.89
CA GLU A 92 -5.71 -8.14 -14.86
C GLU A 92 -6.83 -9.14 -14.54
N GLU A 93 -6.95 -9.55 -13.28
CA GLU A 93 -8.04 -10.39 -12.79
C GLU A 93 -9.41 -9.74 -13.06
N ALA A 94 -9.56 -8.44 -12.74
CA ALA A 94 -10.80 -7.71 -13.00
C ALA A 94 -11.13 -7.63 -14.49
N LYS A 95 -10.12 -7.47 -15.36
CA LYS A 95 -10.32 -7.49 -16.82
C LYS A 95 -10.76 -8.87 -17.31
N GLU A 96 -10.14 -9.93 -16.80
CA GLU A 96 -10.48 -11.30 -17.16
C GLU A 96 -11.91 -11.65 -16.72
N GLU A 97 -12.26 -11.33 -15.47
CA GLU A 97 -13.60 -11.53 -14.92
C GLU A 97 -14.65 -10.73 -15.70
N THR A 98 -14.37 -9.45 -15.98
CA THR A 98 -15.26 -8.62 -16.81
C THR A 98 -15.41 -9.20 -18.21
N GLY A 99 -14.34 -9.74 -18.81
CA GLY A 99 -14.38 -10.42 -20.10
C GLY A 99 -15.29 -11.65 -20.09
N LYS A 100 -15.22 -12.47 -19.04
CA LYS A 100 -16.10 -13.64 -18.85
C LYS A 100 -17.56 -13.23 -18.68
N ILE A 101 -17.83 -12.21 -17.86
CA ILE A 101 -19.18 -11.69 -17.64
C ILE A 101 -19.74 -11.12 -18.95
N ALA A 102 -18.96 -10.32 -19.68
CA ALA A 102 -19.38 -9.74 -20.96
C ALA A 102 -19.67 -10.82 -22.01
N ALA A 103 -18.84 -11.86 -22.10
CA ALA A 103 -19.08 -13.00 -22.99
C ALA A 103 -20.39 -13.72 -22.65
N LYS A 104 -20.65 -13.95 -21.35
CA LYS A 104 -21.89 -14.56 -20.88
C LYS A 104 -23.12 -13.70 -21.21
N ILE A 105 -23.07 -12.40 -20.94
CA ILE A 105 -24.14 -11.47 -21.28
C ILE A 105 -24.42 -11.50 -22.80
N LEU A 106 -23.39 -11.57 -23.63
CA LEU A 106 -23.55 -11.64 -25.09
C LEU A 106 -24.17 -12.97 -25.54
N GLU A 107 -23.80 -14.08 -24.90
CA GLU A 107 -24.40 -15.40 -25.15
C GLU A 107 -25.89 -15.40 -24.76
N ASP A 108 -26.20 -14.94 -23.55
CA ASP A 108 -27.58 -14.83 -23.06
C ASP A 108 -28.43 -13.93 -23.98
N ALA A 109 -27.89 -12.77 -24.38
CA ALA A 109 -28.57 -11.86 -25.31
C ALA A 109 -28.83 -12.48 -26.69
N LYS A 110 -27.94 -13.34 -27.19
CA LYS A 110 -28.16 -14.08 -28.45
C LYS A 110 -29.27 -15.10 -28.30
N VAL A 111 -29.29 -15.84 -27.20
CA VAL A 111 -30.34 -16.82 -26.89
C VAL A 111 -31.70 -16.12 -26.80
N ASP A 112 -31.77 -15.00 -26.07
CA ASP A 112 -32.98 -14.20 -25.94
C ASP A 112 -33.44 -13.64 -27.29
N SER A 113 -32.52 -13.16 -28.12
CA SER A 113 -32.83 -12.67 -29.47
C SER A 113 -33.43 -13.76 -30.37
N GLU A 114 -32.87 -14.97 -30.34
CA GLU A 114 -33.41 -16.11 -31.08
C GLU A 114 -34.79 -16.53 -30.57
N ASN A 115 -35.00 -16.50 -29.26
CA ASN A 115 -36.31 -16.78 -28.66
C ASN A 115 -37.36 -15.73 -29.06
N LEU A 116 -37.01 -14.44 -29.01
CA LEU A 116 -37.86 -13.35 -29.47
C LEU A 116 -38.22 -13.47 -30.96
N LYS A 117 -37.24 -13.83 -31.80
CA LYS A 117 -37.48 -14.07 -33.24
C LYS A 117 -38.45 -15.22 -33.47
N LYS A 118 -38.31 -16.33 -32.74
CA LYS A 118 -39.25 -17.47 -32.82
C LYS A 118 -40.64 -17.07 -32.37
N ALA A 119 -40.77 -16.31 -31.28
CA ALA A 119 -42.04 -15.80 -30.78
C ALA A 119 -42.72 -14.88 -31.81
N ALA A 120 -41.98 -13.93 -32.39
CA ALA A 120 -42.48 -13.04 -33.43
C ALA A 120 -42.93 -13.81 -34.67
N LEU A 121 -42.19 -14.83 -35.11
CA LEU A 121 -42.60 -15.69 -36.23
C LEU A 121 -43.87 -16.48 -35.92
N ALA A 122 -44.04 -16.97 -34.69
CA ALA A 122 -45.26 -17.67 -34.26
C ALA A 122 -46.47 -16.72 -34.23
N GLU A 123 -46.27 -15.49 -33.79
CA GLU A 123 -47.29 -14.45 -33.80
C GLU A 123 -47.73 -14.10 -35.24
N VAL A 124 -46.77 -13.89 -36.14
CA VAL A 124 -47.05 -13.64 -37.57
C VAL A 124 -47.83 -14.81 -38.18
N ARG A 125 -47.46 -16.06 -37.90
CA ARG A 125 -48.21 -17.24 -38.40
C ARG A 125 -49.65 -17.24 -37.91
N THR A 126 -49.87 -16.90 -36.64
CA THR A 126 -51.22 -16.81 -36.07
C THR A 126 -52.04 -15.72 -36.75
N GLN A 127 -51.45 -14.54 -36.97
CA GLN A 127 -52.11 -13.43 -37.68
C GLN A 127 -52.46 -13.80 -39.13
N VAL A 128 -51.55 -14.47 -39.84
CA VAL A 128 -51.80 -14.91 -41.23
C VAL A 128 -52.89 -15.98 -41.28
N ALA A 129 -52.92 -16.93 -40.34
CA ALA A 129 -53.98 -17.93 -40.26
C ALA A 129 -55.35 -17.30 -40.00
N ALA A 130 -55.41 -16.32 -39.10
CA ALA A 130 -56.64 -15.56 -38.83
C ALA A 130 -57.13 -14.80 -40.08
N LEU A 131 -56.21 -14.11 -40.79
CA LEU A 131 -56.54 -13.39 -42.02
C LEU A 131 -57.02 -14.33 -43.14
N ALA A 132 -56.38 -15.50 -43.27
CA ALA A 132 -56.78 -16.51 -44.24
C ALA A 132 -58.19 -17.05 -43.94
N LEU A 133 -58.50 -17.35 -42.66
CA LEU A 133 -59.84 -17.75 -42.24
C LEU A 133 -60.89 -16.67 -42.54
N GLU A 134 -60.57 -15.39 -42.28
CA GLU A 134 -61.47 -14.27 -42.59
C GLU A 134 -61.74 -14.15 -44.10
N ILE A 135 -60.71 -14.29 -44.94
CA ILE A 135 -60.85 -14.29 -46.40
C ILE A 135 -61.68 -15.50 -46.85
N THR A 136 -61.38 -16.70 -46.34
CA THR A 136 -62.14 -17.91 -46.66
C THR A 136 -63.60 -17.78 -46.27
N GLU A 137 -63.91 -17.27 -45.07
CA GLU A 137 -65.28 -16.99 -44.63
C GLU A 137 -65.99 -16.03 -45.61
N LYS A 138 -65.31 -14.95 -46.01
CA LYS A 138 -65.86 -13.96 -46.93
C LYS A 138 -66.10 -14.52 -48.34
N VAL A 139 -65.20 -15.38 -48.83
CA VAL A 139 -65.35 -16.07 -50.13
C VAL A 139 -66.48 -17.09 -50.08
N ILE A 140 -66.55 -17.91 -49.04
CA ILE A 140 -67.62 -18.91 -48.85
C ILE A 140 -68.98 -18.22 -48.74
N ARG A 141 -69.11 -17.15 -47.94
CA ARG A 141 -70.35 -16.35 -47.86
C ARG A 141 -70.77 -15.79 -49.22
N LYS A 142 -69.81 -15.38 -50.05
CA LYS A 142 -70.08 -14.88 -51.41
C LYS A 142 -70.56 -15.99 -52.34
N GLN A 143 -69.91 -17.16 -52.34
CA GLN A 143 -70.31 -18.31 -53.16
C GLN A 143 -71.66 -18.90 -52.74
N LEU A 144 -71.92 -19.03 -51.43
CA LEU A 144 -73.21 -19.49 -50.90
C LEU A 144 -74.36 -18.49 -51.06
N GLY A 145 -74.06 -17.25 -51.49
CA GLY A 145 -75.07 -16.29 -51.91
C GLY A 145 -75.67 -16.60 -53.30
N GLU A 146 -75.04 -17.48 -54.08
CA GLU A 146 -75.54 -17.94 -55.37
C GLU A 146 -76.43 -19.19 -55.18
N LYS A 147 -77.69 -19.13 -55.64
CA LYS A 147 -78.70 -20.20 -55.45
C LYS A 147 -78.21 -21.60 -55.86
N ASN A 148 -77.44 -21.70 -56.94
CA ASN A 148 -76.94 -22.98 -57.46
C ASN A 148 -75.95 -23.67 -56.51
N ALA A 149 -75.15 -22.91 -55.74
CA ALA A 149 -74.18 -23.47 -54.81
C ALA A 149 -74.84 -23.99 -53.53
N GLN A 150 -75.96 -23.39 -53.10
CA GLN A 150 -76.76 -23.87 -51.97
C GLN A 150 -77.45 -25.20 -52.25
N GLU A 151 -78.06 -25.35 -53.43
CA GLU A 151 -78.71 -26.62 -53.82
C GLU A 151 -77.68 -27.77 -53.92
N ALA A 152 -76.50 -27.51 -54.51
CA ALA A 152 -75.43 -28.51 -54.61
C ALA A 152 -74.89 -28.95 -53.23
N LEU A 153 -74.78 -28.05 -52.25
CA LEU A 153 -74.32 -28.39 -50.91
C LEU A 153 -75.34 -29.24 -50.13
N VAL A 154 -76.64 -28.96 -50.31
CA VAL A 154 -77.72 -29.75 -49.71
C VAL A 154 -77.74 -31.16 -50.30
N ASP A 155 -77.60 -31.27 -51.63
CA ASP A 155 -77.53 -32.57 -52.30
C ASP A 155 -76.30 -33.39 -51.86
N GLU A 156 -75.15 -32.74 -51.65
CA GLU A 156 -73.94 -33.39 -51.13
C GLU A 156 -74.13 -33.90 -49.68
N TYR A 157 -74.67 -33.08 -48.78
CA TYR A 157 -74.97 -33.52 -47.40
C TYR A 157 -76.00 -34.64 -47.33
N VAL A 158 -77.04 -34.58 -48.16
CA VAL A 158 -78.04 -35.66 -48.26
C VAL A 158 -77.40 -36.94 -48.79
N LYS A 159 -76.42 -36.83 -49.70
CA LYS A 159 -75.69 -37.97 -50.23
C LYS A 159 -74.74 -38.60 -49.21
N ASP A 160 -74.01 -37.80 -48.44
CA ASP A 160 -73.11 -38.27 -47.37
C ASP A 160 -73.88 -38.93 -46.20
N LEU A 161 -75.08 -38.43 -45.90
CA LEU A 161 -75.99 -39.04 -44.92
C LEU A 161 -76.62 -40.37 -45.39
N ASN A 162 -76.76 -40.58 -46.70
CA ASN A 162 -77.24 -41.84 -47.28
C ASN A 162 -76.10 -42.86 -47.53
N LEU A 163 -74.84 -42.46 -47.31
CA LEU A 163 -73.65 -43.30 -47.46
C LEU A 163 -73.14 -43.89 -46.12
N ASN A 164 -73.81 -43.59 -45.01
CA ASN A 164 -73.73 -44.33 -43.74
C ASN A 164 -75.05 -45.04 -43.43
#